data_AF-A0A2R6MCI1-F1
#
_entry.id   AF-A0A2R6MCI1-F1
#
_cell.length_a   1.000
_cell.length_b   1.000
_cell.length_c   1.000
_cell.angle_alpha   90.00
_cell.angle_beta   90.00
_cell.angle_gamma   90.00
#
_symmetry.space_group_name_H-M   'P 1'
#
loop_
_entity.id
_entity.type
_entity.pdbx_description
1 polymer ?
#
loop_
_entity_poly.entity_id
_entity_poly.type
_entity_poly.pdbx_seq_one_letter_code
_entity_poly.pdbx_strand_id
1 'polypeptide(L)'
;MGAIAEIYADLDADVPEGEFRSAVEEKVEEMGGLADEETAAMLIAHEVADGEVEGVADIEPGMEEAKFVAKVTSVGELRTFERDGEDDDGQVINVEVADETGRIRVAFWDERAESAAEELETGSVLKIAGRPREGYNGIEVSADRVEPADVEVDVDLDAADTIAGLSIGQSGVDLTGLVLDTGTVRTFDRDDGSEGRVANLTLGDETGRTRVTLWDDRASRVEELAAGTTIELTDGYVRERNGDLELHVGDRGALTEVDATVEYTPETTPIDDLELDTTVDIGGVIRSTDPKRTFDRDDGSEGQVRNVRVQDETGDIRVALWGEKADRDLGPGDEVQFADIEIQDGWQDDLEASAGWQTSVTTFDTGGVPSAGGDDEADAGTGDEATGLGAFAGGGGDGENDEDGTKNVESAGDPDSENVGEAVAEDGTESGADDGPIEFTGTVVQASDPVVLDNGSETMRVETASTTHLGEELTARGRVTEGTLDADEVF
;
A
#
# COMPACT_ATOMS: atom_id res chain seq x y z
N MET A 1 -35.42 29.51 40.61
CA MET A 1 -34.79 30.41 39.62
C MET A 1 -35.92 31.05 38.80
N GLY A 2 -35.67 31.80 37.74
CA GLY A 2 -36.71 32.05 36.73
C GLY A 2 -36.93 30.79 35.88
N ALA A 3 -38.11 30.59 35.30
CA ALA A 3 -38.46 29.37 34.54
C ALA A 3 -37.44 29.06 33.41
N ILE A 4 -36.97 30.09 32.71
CA ILE A 4 -35.93 29.98 31.65
C ILE A 4 -34.62 29.39 32.21
N ALA A 5 -34.20 29.81 33.39
CA ALA A 5 -32.93 29.37 33.99
C ALA A 5 -33.02 27.97 34.60
N GLU A 6 -34.23 27.45 34.87
CA GLU A 6 -34.44 26.05 35.27
C GLU A 6 -34.41 25.14 34.05
N ILE A 7 -35.06 25.53 32.96
CA ILE A 7 -35.02 24.81 31.68
C ILE A 7 -33.60 24.77 31.08
N TYR A 8 -32.88 25.89 31.14
CA TYR A 8 -31.47 25.95 30.69
C TYR A 8 -30.54 25.08 31.54
N ALA A 9 -30.79 24.94 32.85
CA ALA A 9 -29.97 24.10 33.71
C ALA A 9 -30.19 22.59 33.48
N ASP A 10 -31.33 22.22 32.91
CA ASP A 10 -31.65 20.85 32.48
C ASP A 10 -31.22 20.56 31.02
N LEU A 11 -30.71 21.57 30.30
CA LEU A 11 -30.22 21.46 28.93
C LEU A 11 -28.74 21.00 28.94
N ASP A 12 -28.45 19.84 28.37
CA ASP A 12 -27.10 19.30 28.18
C ASP A 12 -26.55 19.77 26.82
N ALA A 13 -26.42 21.09 26.63
CA ALA A 13 -25.99 21.71 25.36
C ALA A 13 -24.97 22.83 25.57
N ASP A 14 -24.03 22.97 24.62
CA ASP A 14 -22.93 23.95 24.64
C ASP A 14 -23.36 25.38 24.22
N VAL A 15 -24.62 25.77 24.48
CA VAL A 15 -25.12 27.12 24.18
C VAL A 15 -24.97 28.01 25.41
N PRO A 16 -24.35 29.22 25.33
CA PRO A 16 -24.28 30.15 26.44
C PRO A 16 -25.67 30.62 26.92
N GLU A 17 -25.88 30.74 28.24
CA GLU A 17 -27.18 31.14 28.84
C GLU A 17 -27.75 32.43 28.23
N GLY A 18 -26.88 33.38 27.86
CA GLY A 18 -27.26 34.63 27.24
C GLY A 18 -27.83 34.48 25.82
N GLU A 19 -27.33 33.52 25.05
CA GLU A 19 -27.78 33.23 23.69
C GLU A 19 -29.11 32.46 23.73
N PHE A 20 -29.20 31.44 24.58
CA PHE A 20 -30.44 30.71 24.84
C PHE A 20 -31.58 31.65 25.23
N ARG A 21 -31.32 32.59 26.15
CA ARG A 21 -32.32 33.56 26.60
C ARG A 21 -32.76 34.52 25.50
N SER A 22 -31.84 34.94 24.63
CA SER A 22 -32.14 35.83 23.50
C SER A 22 -33.03 35.10 22.48
N ALA A 23 -32.73 33.83 22.19
CA ALA A 23 -33.54 32.98 21.32
C ALA A 23 -34.95 32.74 21.87
N VAL A 24 -35.10 32.58 23.20
CA VAL A 24 -36.42 32.49 23.85
C VAL A 24 -37.22 33.78 23.69
N GLU A 25 -36.61 34.95 23.89
CA GLU A 25 -37.29 36.25 23.72
C GLU A 25 -37.74 36.46 22.27
N GLU A 26 -36.91 36.11 21.30
CA GLU A 26 -37.26 36.18 19.87
C GLU A 26 -38.44 35.24 19.53
N LYS A 27 -38.43 34.00 20.03
CA LYS A 27 -39.51 33.03 19.80
C LYS A 27 -40.83 33.47 20.43
N VAL A 28 -40.80 34.12 21.59
CA VAL A 28 -42.00 34.72 22.22
C VAL A 28 -42.58 35.81 21.33
N GLU A 29 -41.73 36.63 20.72
CA GLU A 29 -42.13 37.71 19.81
C GLU A 29 -42.69 37.17 18.49
N GLU A 30 -42.05 36.15 17.91
CA GLU A 30 -42.48 35.43 16.71
C GLU A 30 -43.87 34.82 16.88
N MET A 31 -44.11 34.20 18.05
CA MET A 31 -45.39 33.58 18.40
C MET A 31 -46.49 34.61 18.70
N GLY A 32 -46.19 35.91 18.70
CA GLY A 32 -47.17 36.99 18.82
C GLY A 32 -48.00 36.91 20.11
N GLY A 33 -47.41 36.39 21.19
CA GLY A 33 -48.08 36.18 22.48
C GLY A 33 -48.98 34.93 22.57
N LEU A 34 -48.86 33.98 21.64
CA LEU A 34 -49.53 32.68 21.70
C LEU A 34 -48.86 31.68 22.64
N ALA A 35 -47.58 31.88 22.96
CA ALA A 35 -46.82 31.12 23.94
C ALA A 35 -46.28 32.06 25.04
N ASP A 36 -46.19 31.54 26.26
CA ASP A 36 -45.49 32.18 27.37
C ASP A 36 -43.98 31.87 27.33
N GLU A 37 -43.19 32.65 28.08
CA GLU A 37 -41.73 32.50 28.13
C GLU A 37 -41.28 31.08 28.50
N GLU A 38 -42.05 30.36 29.33
CA GLU A 38 -41.78 28.97 29.70
C GLU A 38 -42.00 28.00 28.52
N THR A 39 -43.10 28.14 27.77
CA THR A 39 -43.35 27.30 26.59
C THR A 39 -42.36 27.61 25.45
N ALA A 40 -42.01 28.89 25.26
CA ALA A 40 -40.98 29.28 24.31
C ALA A 40 -39.60 28.74 24.72
N ALA A 41 -39.27 28.76 26.02
CA ALA A 41 -38.05 28.14 26.54
C ALA A 41 -38.03 26.63 26.36
N MET A 42 -39.14 25.91 26.57
CA MET A 42 -39.21 24.47 26.28
C MET A 42 -39.10 24.18 24.78
N LEU A 43 -39.68 25.01 23.91
CA LEU A 43 -39.55 24.85 22.46
C LEU A 43 -38.12 25.08 22.00
N ILE A 44 -37.45 26.12 22.48
CA ILE A 44 -36.04 26.37 22.18
C ILE A 44 -35.17 25.29 22.81
N ALA A 45 -35.45 24.83 24.03
CA ALA A 45 -34.71 23.74 24.65
C ALA A 45 -34.83 22.44 23.86
N HIS A 46 -36.02 22.11 23.35
CA HIS A 46 -36.21 20.98 22.45
C HIS A 46 -35.54 21.20 21.10
N GLU A 47 -35.61 22.42 20.53
CA GLU A 47 -34.95 22.76 19.26
C GLU A 47 -33.42 22.76 19.38
N VAL A 48 -32.87 23.06 20.55
CA VAL A 48 -31.42 22.99 20.84
C VAL A 48 -31.05 21.53 21.08
N ALA A 49 -31.74 20.83 21.99
CA ALA A 49 -31.46 19.43 22.30
C ALA A 49 -31.70 18.44 21.14
N ASP A 50 -32.58 18.76 20.18
CA ASP A 50 -32.81 17.91 19.01
C ASP A 50 -31.85 18.23 17.87
N GLY A 51 -31.02 17.25 17.55
CA GLY A 51 -30.15 17.22 16.37
C GLY A 51 -28.73 17.73 16.59
N GLU A 52 -28.37 18.28 17.76
CA GLU A 52 -26.95 18.53 18.08
C GLU A 52 -26.17 17.22 18.15
N VAL A 53 -25.07 17.14 17.41
CA VAL A 53 -24.12 16.03 17.44
C VAL A 53 -22.79 16.52 18.01
N GLU A 54 -22.08 15.67 18.76
CA GLU A 54 -20.79 16.04 19.38
C GLU A 54 -19.70 16.23 18.32
N GLY A 55 -19.75 15.46 17.23
CA GLY A 55 -18.94 15.69 16.03
C GLY A 55 -19.54 15.06 14.78
N VAL A 56 -18.93 15.33 13.64
CA VAL A 56 -19.42 14.85 12.34
C VAL A 56 -19.37 13.33 12.21
N ALA A 57 -18.50 12.65 12.96
CA ALA A 57 -18.43 11.19 12.97
C ALA A 57 -19.68 10.52 13.58
N ASP A 58 -20.42 11.24 14.44
CA ASP A 58 -21.63 10.73 15.08
C ASP A 58 -22.88 10.89 14.20
N ILE A 59 -22.74 11.49 13.01
CA ILE A 59 -23.85 11.72 12.09
C ILE A 59 -24.26 10.40 11.44
N GLU A 60 -25.51 9.98 11.66
CA GLU A 60 -26.07 8.75 11.11
C GLU A 60 -27.19 9.02 10.08
N PRO A 61 -27.37 8.16 9.07
CA PRO A 61 -28.46 8.31 8.12
C PRO A 61 -29.81 8.10 8.82
N GLY A 62 -30.78 8.96 8.52
CA GLY A 62 -32.14 8.86 9.06
C GLY A 62 -32.41 9.71 10.31
N MET A 63 -31.41 10.44 10.82
CA MET A 63 -31.64 11.56 11.73
C MET A 63 -32.55 12.60 11.08
N GLU A 64 -33.47 13.18 11.85
CA GLU A 64 -34.40 14.21 11.34
C GLU A 64 -33.68 15.51 10.99
N GLU A 65 -32.64 15.86 11.75
CA GLU A 65 -31.75 16.99 11.54
C GLU A 65 -30.46 16.74 12.33
N ALA A 66 -29.31 17.12 11.76
CA ALA A 66 -28.01 17.13 12.42
C ALA A 66 -27.48 18.57 12.42
N LYS A 67 -27.00 19.03 13.58
CA LYS A 67 -26.46 20.34 13.87
C LYS A 67 -25.05 20.18 14.39
N PHE A 68 -24.09 20.77 13.69
CA PHE A 68 -22.67 20.64 14.01
C PHE A 68 -21.89 21.86 13.53
N VAL A 69 -20.66 21.98 14.02
CA VAL A 69 -19.71 22.99 13.57
C VAL A 69 -18.53 22.31 12.93
N ALA A 70 -18.18 22.72 11.71
CA ALA A 70 -17.09 22.10 10.97
C ALA A 70 -16.35 23.13 10.10
N LYS A 71 -15.08 22.85 9.84
CA LYS A 71 -14.20 23.63 8.97
C LYS A 71 -14.29 23.12 7.55
N VAL A 72 -14.43 24.02 6.59
CA VAL A 72 -14.43 23.70 5.16
C VAL A 72 -13.04 23.24 4.74
N THR A 73 -12.95 22.03 4.22
CA THR A 73 -11.71 21.46 3.67
C THR A 73 -11.65 21.59 2.16
N SER A 74 -12.79 21.48 1.47
CA SER A 74 -12.88 21.63 0.01
C SER A 74 -14.24 22.16 -0.42
N VAL A 75 -14.26 22.94 -1.50
CA VAL A 75 -15.46 23.51 -2.12
C VAL A 75 -15.56 22.99 -3.54
N GLY A 76 -16.60 22.21 -3.83
CA GLY A 76 -16.84 21.66 -5.16
C GLY A 76 -17.36 22.68 -6.17
N GLU A 77 -17.55 22.26 -7.41
CA GLU A 77 -18.08 23.12 -8.46
C GLU A 77 -19.62 23.25 -8.39
N LEU A 78 -20.13 24.45 -8.71
CA LEU A 78 -21.56 24.69 -8.87
C LEU A 78 -22.11 23.93 -10.08
N ARG A 79 -23.10 23.05 -9.85
CA ARG A 79 -23.76 22.27 -10.90
C ARG A 79 -25.20 22.70 -11.07
N THR A 80 -25.66 22.77 -12.32
CA THR A 80 -27.06 23.07 -12.68
C THR A 80 -27.75 21.85 -13.29
N PHE A 81 -29.04 21.68 -13.05
CA PHE A 81 -29.86 20.60 -13.61
C PHE A 81 -31.31 21.02 -13.85
N GLU A 82 -31.94 20.46 -14.88
CA GLU A 82 -33.35 20.75 -15.21
C GLU A 82 -34.30 20.09 -14.19
N ARG A 83 -35.28 20.83 -13.68
CA ARG A 83 -36.37 20.27 -12.84
C ARG A 83 -37.63 20.01 -13.65
N ASP A 84 -38.20 18.82 -13.49
CA ASP A 84 -39.49 18.49 -14.08
C ASP A 84 -40.62 19.35 -13.49
N GLY A 85 -41.08 20.34 -14.26
CA GLY A 85 -42.28 21.12 -13.96
C GLY A 85 -42.06 22.46 -13.24
N GLU A 86 -40.81 22.91 -13.09
CA GLU A 86 -40.45 24.26 -12.64
C GLU A 86 -39.80 25.04 -13.80
N ASP A 87 -39.94 26.37 -13.80
CA ASP A 87 -39.39 27.24 -14.86
C ASP A 87 -37.89 27.57 -14.65
N ASP A 88 -37.34 27.28 -13.47
CA ASP A 88 -35.95 27.57 -13.09
C ASP A 88 -35.14 26.27 -12.91
N ASP A 89 -33.90 26.28 -13.39
CA ASP A 89 -32.95 25.17 -13.23
C ASP A 89 -32.57 25.02 -11.75
N GLY A 90 -32.51 23.79 -11.26
CA GLY A 90 -32.00 23.50 -9.92
C GLY A 90 -30.48 23.65 -9.87
N GLN A 91 -29.95 24.08 -8.72
CA GLN A 91 -28.52 24.23 -8.49
C GLN A 91 -28.07 23.40 -7.28
N VAL A 92 -26.86 22.85 -7.35
CA VAL A 92 -26.24 22.15 -6.22
C VAL A 92 -24.72 22.35 -6.22
N ILE A 93 -24.16 22.56 -5.05
CA ILE A 93 -22.72 22.55 -4.78
C ILE A 93 -22.47 21.66 -3.57
N ASN A 94 -21.38 20.92 -3.60
CA ASN A 94 -21.00 20.02 -2.51
C ASN A 94 -19.74 20.56 -1.87
N VAL A 95 -19.74 20.58 -0.55
CA VAL A 95 -18.66 21.12 0.27
C VAL A 95 -18.22 20.02 1.21
N GLU A 96 -16.93 19.74 1.26
CA GLU A 96 -16.36 18.85 2.26
C GLU A 96 -16.04 19.68 3.50
N VAL A 97 -16.50 19.22 4.66
CA VAL A 97 -16.24 19.85 5.94
C VAL A 97 -15.70 18.81 6.93
N ALA A 98 -14.90 19.26 7.88
CA ALA A 98 -14.26 18.40 8.87
C ALA A 98 -14.24 19.03 10.26
N ASP A 99 -14.18 18.19 11.28
CA ASP A 99 -13.87 18.55 12.65
C ASP A 99 -12.81 17.60 13.22
N GLU A 100 -12.61 17.61 14.54
CA GLU A 100 -11.65 16.73 15.22
C GLU A 100 -12.06 15.24 15.17
N THR A 101 -13.32 14.94 14.89
CA THR A 101 -13.91 13.59 14.89
C THR A 101 -13.93 12.96 13.50
N GLY A 102 -14.02 13.74 12.43
CA GLY A 102 -14.05 13.19 11.08
C GLY A 102 -14.30 14.22 9.98
N ARG A 103 -14.71 13.72 8.81
CA ARG A 103 -15.06 14.52 7.63
C ARG A 103 -16.42 14.09 7.11
N ILE A 104 -17.19 15.05 6.58
CA ILE A 104 -18.49 14.78 5.98
C ILE A 104 -18.77 15.72 4.82
N ARG A 105 -19.55 15.21 3.86
CA ARG A 105 -20.03 15.96 2.71
C ARG A 105 -21.30 16.71 3.03
N VAL A 106 -21.34 17.99 2.66
CA VAL A 106 -22.51 18.86 2.83
C VAL A 106 -22.98 19.36 1.47
N ALA A 107 -24.24 19.08 1.15
CA ALA A 107 -24.89 19.51 -0.09
C ALA A 107 -25.69 20.79 0.14
N PHE A 108 -25.35 21.83 -0.61
CA PHE A 108 -26.04 23.12 -0.63
C PHE A 108 -26.87 23.20 -1.90
N TRP A 109 -28.12 23.63 -1.79
CA TRP A 109 -29.10 23.65 -2.88
C TRP A 109 -29.54 25.08 -3.22
N ASP A 110 -29.84 25.30 -4.50
CA ASP A 110 -30.45 26.51 -5.05
C ASP A 110 -29.70 27.79 -4.62
N GLU A 111 -30.38 28.79 -4.05
CA GLU A 111 -29.78 30.07 -3.63
C GLU A 111 -28.54 29.88 -2.72
N ARG A 112 -28.54 28.84 -1.87
CA ARG A 112 -27.40 28.55 -0.99
C ARG A 112 -26.22 27.99 -1.76
N ALA A 113 -26.48 27.29 -2.87
CA ALA A 113 -25.41 26.79 -3.72
C ALA A 113 -24.70 27.95 -4.41
N GLU A 114 -25.46 28.95 -4.87
CA GLU A 114 -24.90 30.17 -5.45
C GLU A 114 -24.08 30.96 -4.42
N SER A 115 -24.65 31.20 -3.23
CA SER A 115 -23.92 31.87 -2.13
C SER A 115 -22.64 31.13 -1.74
N ALA A 116 -22.70 29.80 -1.59
CA ALA A 116 -21.51 29.02 -1.25
C ALA A 116 -20.43 29.08 -2.36
N ALA A 117 -20.82 29.13 -3.64
CA ALA A 117 -19.87 29.27 -4.74
C ALA A 117 -19.16 30.63 -4.76
N GLU A 118 -19.78 31.69 -4.23
CA GLU A 118 -19.25 33.05 -4.24
C GLU A 118 -18.53 33.43 -2.94
N GLU A 119 -18.98 32.90 -1.80
CA GLU A 119 -18.61 33.38 -0.46
C GLU A 119 -17.77 32.37 0.33
N LEU A 120 -17.79 31.08 -0.04
CA LEU A 120 -17.13 30.03 0.74
C LEU A 120 -15.68 29.80 0.28
N GLU A 121 -14.77 29.77 1.25
CA GLU A 121 -13.35 29.48 1.01
C GLU A 121 -12.87 28.35 1.94
N THR A 122 -11.87 27.58 1.49
CA THR A 122 -11.20 26.58 2.34
C THR A 122 -10.68 27.21 3.63
N GLY A 123 -10.92 26.55 4.76
CA GLY A 123 -10.60 27.02 6.10
C GLY A 123 -11.71 27.80 6.81
N SER A 124 -12.81 28.13 6.11
CA SER A 124 -13.99 28.76 6.73
C SER A 124 -14.63 27.82 7.75
N VAL A 125 -15.05 28.31 8.91
CA VAL A 125 -15.77 27.51 9.91
C VAL A 125 -17.25 27.83 9.84
N LEU A 126 -18.08 26.79 9.72
CA LEU A 126 -19.51 26.90 9.52
C LEU A 126 -20.27 26.16 10.63
N LYS A 127 -21.35 26.79 11.12
CA LYS A 127 -22.42 26.12 11.86
C LYS A 127 -23.45 25.63 10.85
N ILE A 128 -23.63 24.33 10.74
CA ILE A 128 -24.47 23.68 9.74
C ILE A 128 -25.61 22.97 10.47
N ALA A 129 -26.84 23.17 10.01
CA ALA A 129 -27.99 22.33 10.33
C ALA A 129 -28.52 21.73 9.03
N GLY A 130 -28.74 20.43 9.00
CA GLY A 130 -29.24 19.78 7.79
C GLY A 130 -29.66 18.35 8.01
N ARG A 131 -30.20 17.73 6.97
CA ARG A 131 -30.71 16.35 7.01
C ARG A 131 -29.67 15.36 6.53
N PRO A 132 -29.17 14.45 7.38
CA PRO A 132 -28.31 13.36 6.94
C PRO A 132 -29.06 12.41 6.02
N ARG A 133 -28.38 11.96 4.96
CA ARG A 133 -28.88 11.02 3.97
C ARG A 133 -27.79 10.03 3.61
N GLU A 134 -28.24 8.84 3.23
CA GLU A 134 -27.35 7.86 2.61
C GLU A 134 -27.14 8.26 1.15
N GLY A 135 -25.95 8.81 0.87
CA GLY A 135 -25.49 9.15 -0.46
C GLY A 135 -24.77 7.98 -1.13
N TYR A 136 -24.41 8.17 -2.40
CA TYR A 136 -23.71 7.13 -3.19
C TYR A 136 -22.32 6.77 -2.63
N ASN A 137 -21.66 7.73 -1.96
CA ASN A 137 -20.30 7.61 -1.45
C ASN A 137 -20.25 7.44 0.08
N GLY A 138 -21.39 7.38 0.76
CA GLY A 138 -21.46 7.42 2.22
C GLY A 138 -22.51 8.41 2.70
N ILE A 139 -22.43 8.77 3.98
CA ILE A 139 -23.37 9.69 4.61
C ILE A 139 -23.09 11.11 4.12
N GLU A 140 -24.14 11.83 3.71
CA GLU A 140 -24.06 13.23 3.31
C GLU A 140 -25.15 14.05 3.99
N VAL A 141 -24.89 15.32 4.27
CA VAL A 141 -25.85 16.23 4.92
C VAL A 141 -26.39 17.20 3.89
N SER A 142 -27.70 17.17 3.67
CA SER A 142 -28.38 18.20 2.90
C SER A 142 -28.59 19.42 3.79
N ALA A 143 -27.85 20.51 3.55
CA ALA A 143 -27.89 21.70 4.39
C ALA A 143 -29.25 22.40 4.34
N ASP A 144 -29.86 22.56 5.52
CA ASP A 144 -31.11 23.30 5.74
C ASP A 144 -30.87 24.70 6.32
N ARG A 145 -29.76 24.90 7.02
CA ARG A 145 -29.27 26.20 7.53
C ARG A 145 -27.75 26.17 7.60
N VAL A 146 -27.10 27.25 7.17
CA VAL A 146 -25.64 27.39 7.26
C VAL A 146 -25.32 28.82 7.66
N GLU A 147 -24.50 28.96 8.69
CA GLU A 147 -24.09 30.25 9.25
C GLU A 147 -22.58 30.23 9.50
N PRO A 148 -21.85 31.32 9.27
CA PRO A 148 -20.45 31.41 9.67
C PRO A 148 -20.33 31.29 11.19
N ALA A 149 -19.33 30.57 11.67
CA ALA A 149 -19.07 30.41 13.10
C ALA A 149 -17.74 31.04 13.50
N ASP A 150 -17.76 31.86 14.56
CA ASP A 150 -16.56 32.45 15.16
C ASP A 150 -15.95 31.52 16.22
N VAL A 151 -15.68 30.27 15.84
CA VAL A 151 -14.99 29.28 16.69
C VAL A 151 -13.80 28.68 15.95
N GLU A 152 -12.77 28.30 16.69
CA GLU A 152 -11.59 27.64 16.13
C GLU A 152 -11.83 26.13 16.12
N VAL A 153 -11.73 25.51 14.93
CA VAL A 153 -11.76 24.05 14.75
C VAL A 153 -10.38 23.63 14.24
N ASP A 154 -9.72 22.75 15.00
CA ASP A 154 -8.37 22.26 14.73
C ASP A 154 -8.41 21.13 13.69
N VAL A 155 -8.46 21.53 12.41
CA VAL A 155 -8.33 20.62 11.28
C VAL A 155 -7.10 21.01 10.48
N ASP A 156 -6.23 20.02 10.29
CA ASP A 156 -5.08 20.09 9.40
C ASP A 156 -5.57 20.04 7.93
N LEU A 157 -5.47 21.18 7.27
CA LEU A 157 -5.84 21.32 5.86
C LEU A 157 -4.74 20.81 4.94
N ASP A 158 -3.47 20.83 5.39
CA ASP A 158 -2.33 20.37 4.60
C ASP A 158 -2.32 18.84 4.50
N ALA A 159 -2.88 18.14 5.51
CA ALA A 159 -3.08 16.70 5.45
C ALA A 159 -4.23 16.27 4.52
N ALA A 160 -5.11 17.18 4.09
CA ALA A 160 -6.34 16.82 3.37
C ALA A 160 -6.11 16.13 2.02
N ASP A 161 -4.96 16.41 1.40
CA ASP A 161 -4.56 15.88 0.10
C ASP A 161 -3.51 14.76 0.22
N THR A 162 -3.32 14.21 1.42
CA THR A 162 -2.36 13.13 1.71
C THR A 162 -3.07 11.82 2.03
N ILE A 163 -2.37 10.71 1.88
CA ILE A 163 -2.88 9.37 2.18
C ILE A 163 -3.29 9.25 3.65
N ALA A 164 -2.49 9.76 4.59
CA ALA A 164 -2.81 9.70 6.01
C ALA A 164 -4.03 10.55 6.40
N GLY A 165 -4.39 11.54 5.59
CA GLY A 165 -5.58 12.38 5.79
C GLY A 165 -6.89 11.77 5.27
N LEU A 166 -6.84 10.60 4.62
CA LEU A 166 -8.02 9.91 4.12
C LEU A 166 -8.94 9.48 5.27
N SER A 167 -10.24 9.64 5.05
CA SER A 167 -11.26 9.30 6.04
C SER A 167 -12.41 8.53 5.41
N ILE A 168 -13.06 7.65 6.17
CA ILE A 168 -14.17 6.83 5.69
C ILE A 168 -15.31 7.71 5.15
N GLY A 169 -15.83 7.37 3.97
CA GLY A 169 -16.94 8.10 3.35
C GLY A 169 -16.55 9.41 2.65
N GLN A 170 -15.28 9.82 2.72
CA GLN A 170 -14.77 10.98 2.00
C GLN A 170 -14.93 10.80 0.48
N SER A 171 -15.32 11.86 -0.21
CA SER A 171 -15.52 11.82 -1.66
C SER A 171 -15.01 13.07 -2.34
N GLY A 172 -14.75 12.98 -3.65
CA GLY A 172 -14.06 14.08 -4.35
C GLY A 172 -12.61 14.20 -3.89
N VAL A 173 -11.98 13.07 -3.56
CA VAL A 173 -10.60 13.02 -3.12
C VAL A 173 -9.71 13.23 -4.34
N ASP A 174 -8.89 14.26 -4.28
CA ASP A 174 -7.80 14.50 -5.21
C ASP A 174 -6.49 14.19 -4.47
N LEU A 175 -5.64 13.34 -5.05
CA LEU A 175 -4.43 12.82 -4.41
C LEU A 175 -3.31 12.69 -5.44
N THR A 176 -2.15 13.26 -5.16
CA THR A 176 -0.93 13.01 -5.96
C THR A 176 -0.06 11.99 -5.25
N GLY A 177 0.29 10.90 -5.93
CA GLY A 177 1.03 9.80 -5.34
C GLY A 177 1.95 9.07 -6.32
N LEU A 178 2.95 8.40 -5.76
CA LEU A 178 3.84 7.49 -6.49
C LEU A 178 3.16 6.13 -6.67
N VAL A 179 3.11 5.61 -7.89
CA VAL A 179 2.63 4.24 -8.15
C VAL A 179 3.66 3.24 -7.61
N LEU A 180 3.30 2.55 -6.54
CA LEU A 180 4.16 1.55 -5.88
C LEU A 180 3.97 0.15 -6.47
N ASP A 181 2.75 -0.17 -6.91
CA ASP A 181 2.41 -1.48 -7.45
C ASP A 181 1.19 -1.41 -8.37
N THR A 182 1.16 -2.20 -9.44
CA THR A 182 -0.02 -2.37 -10.30
C THR A 182 -0.47 -3.84 -10.36
N GLY A 183 -1.78 -4.04 -10.25
CA GLY A 183 -2.42 -5.33 -10.43
C GLY A 183 -2.95 -5.54 -11.84
N THR A 184 -3.52 -6.71 -12.09
CA THR A 184 -4.12 -7.06 -13.38
C THR A 184 -5.61 -6.73 -13.47
N VAL A 185 -6.10 -6.49 -14.69
CA VAL A 185 -7.54 -6.31 -14.96
C VAL A 185 -8.26 -7.65 -14.84
N ARG A 186 -9.28 -7.69 -13.98
CA ARG A 186 -10.17 -8.84 -13.80
C ARG A 186 -11.58 -8.49 -14.28
N THR A 187 -12.27 -9.46 -14.84
CA THR A 187 -13.66 -9.29 -15.33
C THR A 187 -14.65 -10.16 -14.54
N PHE A 188 -15.91 -9.71 -14.48
CA PHE A 188 -16.99 -10.43 -13.82
C PHE A 188 -18.34 -10.14 -14.49
N ASP A 189 -19.28 -11.08 -14.41
CA ASP A 189 -20.65 -10.88 -14.90
C ASP A 189 -21.49 -10.10 -13.87
N ARG A 190 -22.20 -9.08 -14.32
CA ARG A 190 -23.18 -8.35 -13.50
C ARG A 190 -24.56 -8.98 -13.56
N ASP A 191 -25.38 -8.66 -12.56
CA ASP A 191 -26.79 -9.07 -12.49
C ASP A 191 -27.63 -8.57 -13.68
N ASP A 192 -27.24 -7.45 -14.29
CA ASP A 192 -27.89 -6.88 -15.48
C ASP A 192 -27.41 -7.52 -16.80
N GLY A 193 -26.47 -8.47 -16.72
CA GLY A 193 -25.89 -9.19 -17.85
C GLY A 193 -24.77 -8.44 -18.58
N SER A 194 -24.34 -7.27 -18.07
CA SER A 194 -23.13 -6.60 -18.56
C SER A 194 -21.86 -7.20 -17.94
N GLU A 195 -20.71 -7.03 -18.60
CA GLU A 195 -19.41 -7.39 -18.04
C GLU A 195 -18.84 -6.20 -17.25
N GLY A 196 -18.47 -6.44 -16.00
CA GLY A 196 -17.72 -5.50 -15.17
C GLY A 196 -16.23 -5.78 -15.20
N ARG A 197 -15.44 -4.71 -15.04
CA ARG A 197 -13.98 -4.79 -14.93
C ARG A 197 -13.52 -4.16 -13.63
N VAL A 198 -12.49 -4.75 -13.02
CA VAL A 198 -11.85 -4.22 -11.82
C VAL A 198 -10.35 -4.44 -11.88
N ALA A 199 -9.58 -3.43 -11.52
CA ALA A 199 -8.14 -3.52 -11.32
C ALA A 199 -7.76 -2.77 -10.05
N ASN A 200 -6.59 -3.07 -9.50
CA ASN A 200 -6.09 -2.36 -8.33
C ASN A 200 -4.67 -1.85 -8.62
N LEU A 201 -4.31 -0.75 -7.99
CA LEU A 201 -2.94 -0.29 -7.87
C LEU A 201 -2.69 0.20 -6.44
N THR A 202 -1.43 0.38 -6.08
CA THR A 202 -1.03 0.95 -4.79
C THR A 202 -0.37 2.29 -5.03
N LEU A 203 -0.83 3.32 -4.35
CA LEU A 203 -0.18 4.63 -4.31
C LEU A 203 0.54 4.82 -2.98
N GLY A 204 1.67 5.51 -3.02
CA GLY A 204 2.43 5.95 -1.87
C GLY A 204 2.72 7.44 -1.92
N ASP A 205 2.80 8.05 -0.74
CA ASP A 205 3.30 9.40 -0.53
C ASP A 205 4.17 9.44 0.73
N GLU A 206 4.55 10.64 1.18
CA GLU A 206 5.39 10.80 2.39
C GLU A 206 4.67 10.38 3.69
N THR A 207 3.35 10.19 3.64
CA THR A 207 2.49 9.90 4.78
C THR A 207 2.06 8.44 4.86
N GLY A 208 2.23 7.65 3.80
CA GLY A 208 1.95 6.22 3.81
C GLY A 208 1.65 5.65 2.43
N ARG A 209 0.83 4.59 2.41
CA ARG A 209 0.33 3.97 1.18
C ARG A 209 -1.18 3.72 1.24
N THR A 210 -1.82 3.70 0.08
CA THR A 210 -3.22 3.29 -0.03
C THR A 210 -3.46 2.45 -1.28
N ARG A 211 -4.39 1.50 -1.17
CA ARG A 211 -4.86 0.70 -2.30
C ARG A 211 -5.93 1.47 -3.05
N VAL A 212 -5.74 1.59 -4.35
CA VAL A 212 -6.68 2.23 -5.27
C VAL A 212 -7.39 1.17 -6.11
N THR A 213 -8.72 1.11 -6.02
CA THR A 213 -9.58 0.21 -6.81
C THR A 213 -10.17 0.96 -7.99
N LEU A 214 -9.81 0.54 -9.20
CA LEU A 214 -10.29 1.10 -10.46
C LEU A 214 -11.40 0.24 -11.04
N TRP A 215 -12.53 0.87 -11.36
CA TRP A 215 -13.69 0.20 -11.94
C TRP A 215 -13.84 0.47 -13.44
N ASP A 216 -14.40 -0.51 -14.15
CA ASP A 216 -14.86 -0.40 -15.54
C ASP A 216 -13.82 0.13 -16.53
N ASP A 217 -14.07 1.28 -17.15
CA ASP A 217 -13.15 1.88 -18.12
C ASP A 217 -11.86 2.39 -17.47
N ARG A 218 -11.84 2.60 -16.16
CA ARG A 218 -10.63 2.99 -15.43
C ARG A 218 -9.75 1.80 -15.11
N ALA A 219 -10.29 0.58 -15.06
CA ALA A 219 -9.52 -0.62 -14.78
C ALA A 219 -8.35 -0.79 -15.75
N SER A 220 -8.54 -0.52 -17.04
CA SER A 220 -7.47 -0.62 -18.05
C SER A 220 -6.30 0.36 -17.85
N ARG A 221 -6.45 1.42 -17.03
CA ARG A 221 -5.34 2.36 -16.77
C ARG A 221 -4.15 1.69 -16.10
N VAL A 222 -4.35 0.60 -15.35
CA VAL A 222 -3.23 -0.14 -14.74
C VAL A 222 -2.25 -0.72 -15.78
N GLU A 223 -2.70 -0.93 -17.02
CA GLU A 223 -1.88 -1.44 -18.11
C GLU A 223 -0.99 -0.35 -18.73
N GLU A 224 -1.33 0.93 -18.49
CA GLU A 224 -0.60 2.11 -18.99
C GLU A 224 0.36 2.67 -17.93
N LEU A 225 0.13 2.36 -16.66
CA LEU A 225 0.91 2.87 -15.53
C LEU A 225 2.00 1.89 -15.10
N ALA A 226 3.23 2.37 -14.97
CA ALA A 226 4.35 1.62 -14.42
C ALA A 226 4.57 1.97 -12.94
N ALA A 227 5.13 1.03 -12.18
CA ALA A 227 5.66 1.34 -10.86
C ALA A 227 6.77 2.41 -10.99
N GLY A 228 6.83 3.33 -10.03
CA GLY A 228 7.72 4.49 -10.06
C GLY A 228 7.17 5.72 -10.79
N THR A 229 6.02 5.63 -11.45
CA THR A 229 5.36 6.80 -12.06
C THR A 229 4.58 7.60 -11.03
N THR A 230 4.72 8.93 -11.04
CA THR A 230 3.86 9.81 -10.25
C THR A 230 2.56 10.09 -10.99
N ILE A 231 1.43 9.91 -10.31
CA ILE A 231 0.11 10.23 -10.85
C ILE A 231 -0.66 11.18 -9.93
N GLU A 232 -1.54 11.97 -10.53
CA GLU A 232 -2.64 12.65 -9.88
C GLU A 232 -3.92 11.84 -10.10
N LEU A 233 -4.54 11.44 -9.00
CA LEU A 233 -5.87 10.87 -8.95
C LEU A 233 -6.85 11.99 -8.63
N THR A 234 -7.94 12.10 -9.40
CA THR A 234 -9.00 13.06 -9.14
C THR A 234 -10.35 12.39 -8.92
N ASP A 235 -11.22 13.03 -8.14
CA ASP A 235 -12.61 12.60 -7.89
C ASP A 235 -12.72 11.16 -7.32
N GLY A 236 -11.75 10.76 -6.50
CA GLY A 236 -11.77 9.51 -5.75
C GLY A 236 -12.80 9.51 -4.62
N TYR A 237 -13.11 8.32 -4.10
CA TYR A 237 -13.91 8.20 -2.89
C TYR A 237 -13.39 7.06 -2.00
N VAL A 238 -13.37 7.28 -0.69
CA VAL A 238 -12.82 6.34 0.28
C VAL A 238 -13.90 5.36 0.73
N ARG A 239 -13.57 4.08 0.75
CA ARG A 239 -14.38 3.02 1.35
C ARG A 239 -13.56 2.21 2.33
N GLU A 240 -14.22 1.70 3.35
CA GLU A 240 -13.61 0.71 4.24
C GLU A 240 -13.88 -0.69 3.70
N ARG A 241 -12.85 -1.53 3.72
CA ARG A 241 -12.97 -2.96 3.42
C ARG A 241 -12.08 -3.74 4.37
N ASN A 242 -12.69 -4.63 5.15
CA ASN A 242 -12.01 -5.47 6.15
C ASN A 242 -11.20 -4.68 7.20
N GLY A 243 -11.58 -3.42 7.47
CA GLY A 243 -10.88 -2.54 8.43
C GLY A 243 -9.83 -1.63 7.80
N ASP A 244 -9.54 -1.78 6.51
CA ASP A 244 -8.59 -0.93 5.79
C ASP A 244 -9.33 0.08 4.88
N LEU A 245 -8.79 1.29 4.78
CA LEU A 245 -9.29 2.32 3.86
C LEU A 245 -8.75 2.06 2.44
N GLU A 246 -9.66 1.84 1.50
CA GLU A 246 -9.39 1.73 0.06
C GLU A 246 -9.93 2.97 -0.67
N LEU A 247 -9.13 3.54 -1.56
CA LEU A 247 -9.56 4.62 -2.43
C LEU A 247 -10.16 4.01 -3.70
N HIS A 248 -11.34 4.46 -4.11
CA HIS A 248 -12.01 3.95 -5.29
C HIS A 248 -12.13 5.03 -6.36
N VAL A 249 -11.96 4.61 -7.62
CA VAL A 249 -12.12 5.47 -8.79
C VAL A 249 -13.23 4.90 -9.67
N GLY A 250 -14.36 5.61 -9.70
CA GLY A 250 -15.52 5.31 -10.53
C GLY A 250 -15.55 6.15 -11.82
N ASP A 251 -16.75 6.32 -12.40
CA ASP A 251 -16.92 7.00 -13.69
C ASP A 251 -16.43 8.46 -13.73
N ARG A 252 -16.58 9.17 -12.61
CA ARG A 252 -16.18 10.57 -12.45
C ARG A 252 -14.68 10.76 -12.24
N GLY A 253 -14.03 9.75 -11.67
CA GLY A 253 -12.62 9.84 -11.32
C GLY A 253 -11.69 9.60 -12.50
N ALA A 254 -10.47 10.13 -12.37
CA ALA A 254 -9.43 10.01 -13.38
C ALA A 254 -8.06 9.79 -12.74
N LEU A 255 -7.16 9.19 -13.53
CA LEU A 255 -5.75 9.05 -13.20
C LEU A 255 -4.96 9.70 -14.33
N THR A 256 -4.09 10.64 -13.97
CA THR A 256 -3.27 11.41 -14.90
C THR A 256 -1.82 11.36 -14.44
N GLU A 257 -0.90 10.97 -15.31
CA GLU A 257 0.53 11.06 -15.02
C GLU A 257 0.94 12.53 -14.90
N VAL A 258 1.76 12.85 -13.89
CA VAL A 258 2.22 14.21 -13.63
C VAL A 258 3.73 14.25 -13.45
N ASP A 259 4.35 15.32 -13.94
CA ASP A 259 5.78 15.61 -13.74
C ASP A 259 6.02 16.20 -12.33
N ALA A 260 5.65 15.46 -11.29
CA ALA A 260 5.89 15.81 -9.89
C ALA A 260 6.77 14.75 -9.21
N THR A 261 7.61 15.18 -8.27
CA THR A 261 8.40 14.27 -7.44
C THR A 261 7.65 14.04 -6.13
N VAL A 262 7.21 12.81 -5.92
CA VAL A 262 6.64 12.35 -4.64
C VAL A 262 7.62 11.37 -4.03
N GLU A 263 7.98 11.59 -2.77
CA GLU A 263 8.82 10.67 -2.01
C GLU A 263 7.94 9.66 -1.27
N TYR A 264 8.38 8.40 -1.21
CA TYR A 264 7.76 7.36 -0.40
C TYR A 264 8.88 6.62 0.35
N THR A 265 8.74 6.51 1.66
CA THR A 265 9.67 5.73 2.49
C THR A 265 8.93 4.51 3.02
N PRO A 266 9.36 3.29 2.67
CA PRO A 266 8.70 2.08 3.16
C PRO A 266 8.89 1.94 4.67
N GLU A 267 7.79 1.79 5.40
CA GLU A 267 7.81 1.34 6.79
C GLU A 267 7.75 -0.18 6.81
N THR A 268 8.73 -0.83 7.44
CA THR A 268 8.84 -2.29 7.48
C THR A 268 9.11 -2.79 8.89
N THR A 269 8.55 -3.96 9.19
CA THR A 269 8.82 -4.72 10.40
C THR A 269 10.10 -5.53 10.18
N PRO A 270 11.07 -5.46 11.12
CA PRO A 270 12.27 -6.31 11.04
C PRO A 270 11.91 -7.79 11.00
N ILE A 271 12.62 -8.57 10.19
CA ILE A 271 12.35 -10.00 10.00
C ILE A 271 12.45 -10.79 11.33
N ASP A 272 13.36 -10.43 12.22
CA ASP A 272 13.50 -11.10 13.52
C ASP A 272 12.35 -10.81 14.50
N ASP A 273 11.58 -9.73 14.27
CA ASP A 273 10.46 -9.31 15.13
C ASP A 273 9.10 -9.85 14.64
N LEU A 274 9.09 -10.70 13.61
CA LEU A 274 7.87 -11.25 13.03
C LEU A 274 7.16 -12.22 13.97
N GLU A 275 5.82 -12.13 14.01
CA GLU A 275 4.97 -13.01 14.82
C GLU A 275 4.00 -13.80 13.94
N LEU A 276 3.77 -15.07 14.29
CA LEU A 276 2.82 -15.93 13.60
C LEU A 276 1.40 -15.33 13.61
N ASP A 277 0.64 -15.54 12.53
CA ASP A 277 -0.74 -15.08 12.37
C ASP A 277 -0.90 -13.54 12.39
N THR A 278 0.15 -12.81 11.99
CA THR A 278 0.12 -11.36 11.81
C THR A 278 0.17 -10.97 10.34
N THR A 279 -0.33 -9.76 10.04
CA THR A 279 -0.16 -9.11 8.74
C THR A 279 0.73 -7.90 8.94
N VAL A 280 1.84 -7.85 8.24
CA VAL A 280 2.88 -6.82 8.42
C VAL A 280 3.50 -6.46 7.08
N ASP A 281 4.33 -5.43 7.10
CA ASP A 281 5.19 -5.08 5.98
C ASP A 281 6.59 -5.57 6.23
N ILE A 282 7.21 -6.19 5.24
CA ILE A 282 8.63 -6.56 5.30
C ILE A 282 9.33 -5.98 4.09
N GLY A 283 10.62 -5.70 4.24
CA GLY A 283 11.44 -5.26 3.13
C GLY A 283 12.86 -5.74 3.30
N GLY A 284 13.59 -5.80 2.18
CA GLY A 284 14.96 -6.27 2.17
C GLY A 284 15.41 -6.61 0.76
N VAL A 285 16.55 -7.28 0.68
CA VAL A 285 17.15 -7.68 -0.59
C VAL A 285 16.79 -9.12 -0.91
N ILE A 286 16.40 -9.40 -2.15
CA ILE A 286 16.19 -10.77 -2.63
C ILE A 286 17.54 -11.51 -2.65
N ARG A 287 17.63 -12.59 -1.88
CA ARG A 287 18.82 -13.46 -1.78
C ARG A 287 18.81 -14.58 -2.81
N SER A 288 17.62 -15.11 -3.10
CA SER A 288 17.42 -16.20 -4.04
C SER A 288 15.96 -16.28 -4.47
N THR A 289 15.73 -16.78 -5.69
CA THR A 289 14.39 -17.06 -6.18
C THR A 289 14.28 -18.48 -6.70
N ASP A 290 13.23 -19.17 -6.29
CA ASP A 290 12.89 -20.49 -6.78
C ASP A 290 12.23 -20.41 -8.17
N PRO A 291 12.25 -21.50 -8.95
CA PRO A 291 11.44 -21.60 -10.15
C PRO A 291 9.95 -21.60 -9.81
N LYS A 292 9.15 -20.94 -10.65
CA LYS A 292 7.69 -20.95 -10.56
C LYS A 292 7.15 -22.37 -10.70
N ARG A 293 6.17 -22.71 -9.86
CA ARG A 293 5.46 -24.00 -9.86
C ARG A 293 3.98 -23.77 -10.10
N THR A 294 3.33 -24.67 -10.83
CA THR A 294 1.88 -24.68 -11.05
C THR A 294 1.22 -25.91 -10.44
N PHE A 295 -0.07 -25.82 -10.14
CA PHE A 295 -0.88 -26.90 -9.56
C PHE A 295 -2.35 -26.72 -9.94
N ASP A 296 -3.12 -27.81 -10.01
CA ASP A 296 -4.56 -27.75 -10.23
C ASP A 296 -5.31 -27.43 -8.92
N ARG A 297 -6.29 -26.52 -8.97
CA ARG A 297 -7.21 -26.25 -7.86
C ARG A 297 -8.44 -27.16 -7.94
N ASP A 298 -9.15 -27.28 -6.81
CA ASP A 298 -10.39 -28.08 -6.71
C ASP A 298 -11.51 -27.56 -7.61
N ASP A 299 -11.50 -26.27 -7.96
CA ASP A 299 -12.43 -25.64 -8.89
C ASP A 299 -12.06 -25.83 -10.38
N GLY A 300 -10.95 -26.52 -10.65
CA GLY A 300 -10.42 -26.77 -11.99
C GLY A 300 -9.59 -25.63 -12.59
N SER A 301 -9.36 -24.54 -11.85
CA SER A 301 -8.42 -23.49 -12.26
C SER A 301 -6.97 -23.89 -11.97
N GLU A 302 -6.01 -23.34 -12.71
CA GLU A 302 -4.58 -23.53 -12.42
C GLU A 302 -4.10 -22.49 -11.40
N GLY A 303 -3.49 -22.96 -10.32
CA GLY A 303 -2.77 -22.16 -9.35
C GLY A 303 -1.27 -22.13 -9.63
N GLN A 304 -0.62 -21.07 -9.19
CA GLN A 304 0.83 -20.93 -9.30
C GLN A 304 1.42 -20.33 -8.03
N VAL A 305 2.65 -20.75 -7.72
CA VAL A 305 3.44 -20.29 -6.58
C VAL A 305 4.92 -20.19 -6.97
N ARG A 306 5.60 -19.16 -6.49
CA ARG A 306 7.05 -18.98 -6.60
C ARG A 306 7.57 -18.54 -5.24
N ASN A 307 8.64 -19.16 -4.72
CA ASN A 307 9.23 -18.70 -3.47
C ASN A 307 10.42 -17.79 -3.75
N VAL A 308 10.60 -16.79 -2.91
CA VAL A 308 11.81 -15.99 -2.86
C VAL A 308 12.32 -15.96 -1.42
N ARG A 309 13.60 -15.67 -1.23
CA ARG A 309 14.20 -15.47 0.10
C ARG A 309 14.60 -14.02 0.22
N VAL A 310 14.05 -13.34 1.21
CA VAL A 310 14.26 -11.92 1.49
C VAL A 310 15.15 -11.81 2.71
N GLN A 311 16.13 -10.92 2.67
CA GLN A 311 17.04 -10.67 3.78
C GLN A 311 17.08 -9.19 4.12
N ASP A 312 16.92 -8.86 5.39
CA ASP A 312 17.16 -7.53 5.94
C ASP A 312 18.39 -7.54 6.87
N GLU A 313 18.59 -6.48 7.66
CA GLU A 313 19.70 -6.39 8.60
C GLU A 313 19.57 -7.33 9.81
N THR A 314 18.36 -7.80 10.09
CA THR A 314 18.02 -8.60 11.28
C THR A 314 17.99 -10.08 10.98
N GLY A 315 17.39 -10.49 9.86
CA GLY A 315 17.15 -11.89 9.57
C GLY A 315 16.89 -12.15 8.09
N ASP A 316 16.44 -13.37 7.83
CA ASP A 316 16.05 -13.81 6.50
C ASP A 316 14.73 -14.59 6.60
N ILE A 317 13.86 -14.39 5.61
CA ILE A 317 12.57 -15.07 5.56
C ILE A 317 12.25 -15.54 4.14
N ARG A 318 11.55 -16.67 4.07
CA ARG A 318 10.98 -17.19 2.85
C ARG A 318 9.64 -16.52 2.58
N VAL A 319 9.48 -15.98 1.38
CA VAL A 319 8.24 -15.39 0.88
C VAL A 319 7.64 -16.28 -0.21
N ALA A 320 6.42 -16.76 -0.01
CA ALA A 320 5.63 -17.48 -1.01
C ALA A 320 4.78 -16.51 -1.83
N LEU A 321 5.11 -16.32 -3.10
CA LEU A 321 4.38 -15.48 -4.05
C LEU A 321 3.27 -16.30 -4.71
N TRP A 322 2.01 -15.94 -4.47
CA TRP A 322 0.86 -16.66 -5.01
C TRP A 322 0.25 -15.95 -6.22
N GLY A 323 -0.30 -16.74 -7.16
CA GLY A 323 -1.07 -16.20 -8.29
C GLY A 323 -0.21 -15.30 -9.19
N GLU A 324 -0.72 -14.13 -9.59
CA GLU A 324 -0.01 -13.19 -10.49
C GLU A 324 1.32 -12.70 -9.90
N LYS A 325 1.49 -12.72 -8.58
CA LYS A 325 2.76 -12.35 -7.94
C LYS A 325 3.90 -13.30 -8.26
N ALA A 326 3.57 -14.56 -8.55
CA ALA A 326 4.56 -15.55 -8.96
C ALA A 326 5.22 -15.22 -10.32
N ASP A 327 4.58 -14.36 -11.12
CA ASP A 327 5.06 -13.90 -12.43
C ASP A 327 5.96 -12.66 -12.34
N ARG A 328 6.12 -12.06 -11.15
CA ARG A 328 6.97 -10.87 -10.98
C ARG A 328 8.42 -11.18 -11.30
N ASP A 329 9.05 -10.25 -12.00
CA ASP A 329 10.48 -10.30 -12.28
C ASP A 329 11.24 -9.84 -11.04
N LEU A 330 11.46 -10.78 -10.14
CA LEU A 330 12.29 -10.62 -8.94
C LEU A 330 13.50 -11.54 -9.11
N GLY A 331 14.69 -10.97 -8.88
CA GLY A 331 15.97 -11.63 -8.99
C GLY A 331 16.89 -11.32 -7.80
N PRO A 332 17.97 -12.09 -7.60
CA PRO A 332 18.93 -11.82 -6.54
C PRO A 332 19.54 -10.41 -6.65
N GLY A 333 19.52 -9.66 -5.56
CA GLY A 333 20.03 -8.29 -5.49
C GLY A 333 18.96 -7.20 -5.56
N ASP A 334 17.73 -7.54 -5.94
CA ASP A 334 16.63 -6.56 -5.97
C ASP A 334 16.21 -6.16 -4.55
N GLU A 335 16.08 -4.86 -4.32
CA GLU A 335 15.49 -4.33 -3.09
C GLU A 335 13.97 -4.28 -3.25
N VAL A 336 13.25 -4.86 -2.29
CA VAL A 336 11.81 -5.07 -2.38
C VAL A 336 11.13 -4.80 -1.06
N GLN A 337 9.90 -4.28 -1.11
CA GLN A 337 8.94 -4.27 -0.03
C GLN A 337 7.78 -5.20 -0.38
N PHE A 338 7.42 -6.06 0.58
CA PHE A 338 6.17 -6.81 0.61
C PHE A 338 5.27 -6.17 1.66
N ALA A 339 4.28 -5.43 1.17
CA ALA A 339 3.30 -4.73 1.98
C ALA A 339 2.07 -5.63 2.21
N ASP A 340 1.51 -5.64 3.42
CA ASP A 340 0.35 -6.44 3.81
C ASP A 340 0.59 -7.94 3.55
N ILE A 341 1.73 -8.45 4.03
CA ILE A 341 2.09 -9.87 3.93
C ILE A 341 1.67 -10.64 5.17
N GLU A 342 1.10 -11.83 4.97
CA GLU A 342 0.63 -12.69 6.06
C GLU A 342 1.75 -13.60 6.56
N ILE A 343 2.05 -13.57 7.86
CA ILE A 343 3.04 -14.44 8.49
C ILE A 343 2.38 -15.74 8.92
N GLN A 344 2.89 -16.85 8.41
CA GLN A 344 2.35 -18.19 8.54
C GLN A 344 3.39 -19.18 9.07
N ASP A 345 2.92 -20.35 9.50
CA ASP A 345 3.77 -21.45 9.94
C ASP A 345 4.38 -22.14 8.72
N GLY A 346 5.71 -22.08 8.63
CA GLY A 346 6.48 -22.59 7.51
C GLY A 346 6.95 -24.03 7.71
N TRP A 347 7.98 -24.41 6.95
CA TRP A 347 8.54 -25.76 7.02
C TRP A 347 9.55 -25.87 8.18
N GLN A 348 9.42 -26.91 9.01
CA GLN A 348 10.27 -27.15 10.20
C GLN A 348 10.15 -26.09 11.33
N ASP A 349 8.95 -25.57 11.59
CA ASP A 349 8.68 -24.59 12.66
C ASP A 349 9.39 -23.23 12.45
N ASP A 350 9.82 -22.92 11.22
CA ASP A 350 10.28 -21.59 10.80
C ASP A 350 9.09 -20.75 10.29
N LEU A 351 9.13 -19.42 10.45
CA LEU A 351 8.12 -18.54 9.87
C LEU A 351 8.23 -18.49 8.33
N GLU A 352 7.09 -18.49 7.64
CA GLU A 352 6.99 -18.23 6.20
C GLU A 352 6.05 -17.05 5.97
N ALA A 353 6.44 -16.12 5.11
CA ALA A 353 5.59 -15.01 4.72
C ALA A 353 4.84 -15.35 3.43
N SER A 354 3.51 -15.16 3.41
CA SER A 354 2.63 -15.54 2.31
C SER A 354 2.08 -14.30 1.62
N ALA A 355 2.55 -14.05 0.39
CA ALA A 355 2.11 -12.92 -0.43
C ALA A 355 0.84 -13.29 -1.22
N GLY A 356 -0.30 -12.98 -0.64
CA GLY A 356 -1.64 -13.26 -1.18
C GLY A 356 -2.15 -12.22 -2.18
N TRP A 357 -3.47 -12.13 -2.35
CA TRP A 357 -4.11 -11.16 -3.28
C TRP A 357 -4.11 -9.72 -2.74
N GLN A 358 -4.02 -9.55 -1.42
CA GLN A 358 -4.00 -8.25 -0.75
C GLN A 358 -2.61 -7.64 -0.70
N THR A 359 -1.58 -8.48 -0.65
CA THR A 359 -0.19 -8.02 -0.58
C THR A 359 0.16 -7.14 -1.78
N SER A 360 0.92 -6.08 -1.54
CA SER A 360 1.53 -5.26 -2.60
C SER A 360 3.02 -5.53 -2.64
N VAL A 361 3.58 -5.61 -3.86
CA VAL A 361 5.02 -5.91 -4.05
C VAL A 361 5.67 -4.76 -4.81
N THR A 362 6.55 -4.04 -4.14
CA THR A 362 7.20 -2.84 -4.67
C THR A 362 8.70 -3.07 -4.73
N THR A 363 9.27 -2.92 -5.93
CA THR A 363 10.73 -2.99 -6.14
C THR A 363 11.30 -1.58 -6.15
N PHE A 364 12.44 -1.40 -5.50
CA PHE A 364 13.16 -0.13 -5.50
C PHE A 364 14.39 -0.26 -6.39
N ASP A 365 14.56 0.70 -7.29
CA ASP A 365 15.76 0.80 -8.11
C ASP A 365 16.97 1.07 -7.20
N THR A 366 17.68 0.00 -6.84
CA THR A 366 19.04 0.11 -6.34
C THR A 366 19.87 0.57 -7.53
N GLY A 367 20.30 1.84 -7.54
CA GLY A 367 21.04 2.49 -8.63
C GLY A 367 21.79 1.50 -9.54
N GLY A 368 21.23 1.31 -10.74
CA GLY A 368 21.39 0.10 -11.55
C GLY A 368 22.81 -0.44 -11.67
N VAL A 369 22.95 -1.72 -11.33
CA VAL A 369 23.97 -2.58 -11.92
C VAL A 369 23.29 -3.25 -13.11
N PRO A 370 23.65 -2.92 -14.37
CA PRO A 370 22.97 -3.51 -15.52
C PRO A 370 23.19 -5.02 -15.53
N SER A 371 22.10 -5.77 -15.41
CA SER A 371 22.07 -7.20 -15.70
C SER A 371 22.41 -7.37 -17.18
N ALA A 372 23.53 -8.05 -17.46
CA ALA A 372 23.89 -8.46 -18.81
C ALA A 372 22.97 -9.61 -19.24
N GLY A 373 21.79 -9.29 -19.76
CA GLY A 373 20.83 -10.23 -20.34
C GLY A 373 20.28 -9.64 -21.63
N GLY A 374 20.53 -10.31 -22.75
CA GLY A 374 20.37 -9.77 -24.10
C GLY A 374 18.98 -9.29 -24.49
N ASP A 375 18.93 -8.07 -25.03
CA ASP A 375 17.81 -7.54 -25.79
C ASP A 375 17.71 -8.24 -27.16
N ASP A 376 16.70 -9.10 -27.33
CA ASP A 376 16.15 -9.44 -28.64
C ASP A 376 15.06 -8.40 -28.98
N GLU A 377 15.48 -7.23 -29.45
CA GLU A 377 14.60 -6.29 -30.14
C GLU A 377 14.58 -6.62 -31.64
N ALA A 378 13.44 -7.11 -32.10
CA ALA A 378 13.10 -7.23 -33.50
C ALA A 378 12.68 -5.86 -34.06
N ASP A 379 13.54 -5.22 -34.84
CA ASP A 379 13.14 -4.16 -35.76
C ASP A 379 13.56 -4.45 -37.21
N ALA A 380 12.60 -4.23 -38.11
CA ALA A 380 12.69 -4.51 -39.52
C ALA A 380 12.90 -3.21 -40.31
N GLY A 381 14.04 -3.06 -41.00
CA GLY A 381 14.24 -1.85 -41.82
C GLY A 381 15.52 -1.71 -42.65
N THR A 382 15.67 -2.54 -43.68
CA THR A 382 16.29 -2.26 -45.02
C THR A 382 17.55 -1.35 -45.15
N GLY A 383 18.64 -1.91 -45.69
CA GLY A 383 19.38 -1.31 -46.82
C GLY A 383 20.87 -0.94 -46.66
N ASP A 384 21.73 -1.80 -47.22
CA ASP A 384 23.03 -1.51 -47.90
C ASP A 384 24.17 -0.76 -47.16
N GLU A 385 25.27 -1.43 -46.84
CA GLU A 385 26.52 -1.43 -47.65
C GLU A 385 27.66 -2.17 -46.91
N ALA A 386 28.55 -2.75 -47.71
CA ALA A 386 29.57 -3.72 -47.35
C ALA A 386 30.79 -3.17 -46.60
N THR A 387 31.28 -3.93 -45.61
CA THR A 387 32.70 -4.23 -45.32
C THR A 387 32.69 -5.48 -44.40
N GLY A 388 33.37 -6.61 -44.58
CA GLY A 388 34.60 -6.94 -45.30
C GLY A 388 35.72 -7.18 -44.27
N LEU A 389 36.03 -8.47 -43.99
CA LEU A 389 37.21 -9.11 -43.35
C LEU A 389 36.71 -10.22 -42.39
N GLY A 390 36.84 -11.53 -42.65
CA GLY A 390 38.04 -12.32 -42.95
C GLY A 390 38.28 -13.30 -41.77
N ALA A 391 37.66 -14.49 -41.77
CA ALA A 391 38.24 -15.75 -42.25
C ALA A 391 39.28 -16.40 -41.33
N PHE A 392 38.90 -17.47 -40.60
CA PHE A 392 39.66 -18.71 -40.33
C PHE A 392 38.63 -19.77 -39.83
N ALA A 393 38.11 -20.67 -40.68
CA ALA A 393 38.62 -22.02 -40.97
C ALA A 393 38.73 -22.92 -39.71
N GLY A 394 38.08 -24.09 -39.59
CA GLY A 394 37.20 -24.83 -40.47
C GLY A 394 37.06 -26.31 -40.02
N GLY A 395 35.99 -26.97 -40.49
CA GLY A 395 35.85 -28.42 -40.66
C GLY A 395 35.47 -29.24 -39.40
N GLY A 396 34.47 -30.11 -39.39
CA GLY A 396 33.58 -30.61 -40.43
C GLY A 396 33.15 -32.05 -40.11
N GLY A 397 31.84 -32.31 -40.25
CA GLY A 397 31.18 -33.62 -40.42
C GLY A 397 31.16 -34.56 -39.22
N ASP A 398 30.23 -35.51 -39.07
CA ASP A 398 28.97 -35.88 -39.73
C ASP A 398 28.50 -37.15 -38.98
N GLY A 399 27.19 -37.39 -38.90
CA GLY A 399 26.59 -38.71 -38.61
C GLY A 399 26.43 -39.08 -37.12
N GLU A 400 25.40 -39.77 -36.65
CA GLU A 400 24.32 -40.53 -37.29
C GLU A 400 23.18 -40.68 -36.26
N ASN A 401 21.94 -40.66 -36.76
CA ASN A 401 20.78 -41.24 -36.07
C ASN A 401 20.91 -42.77 -36.10
N ASP A 402 20.57 -43.45 -35.00
CA ASP A 402 19.71 -44.64 -35.09
C ASP A 402 19.11 -45.00 -33.74
N GLU A 403 17.88 -45.52 -33.84
CA GLU A 403 16.93 -45.84 -32.80
C GLU A 403 17.24 -47.16 -32.06
N ASP A 404 16.54 -47.31 -30.93
CA ASP A 404 15.80 -48.51 -30.51
C ASP A 404 16.26 -49.23 -29.23
N GLY A 405 15.25 -49.45 -28.38
CA GLY A 405 15.00 -50.81 -27.90
C GLY A 405 15.43 -51.17 -26.49
N THR A 406 14.56 -50.84 -25.52
CA THR A 406 14.06 -51.69 -24.42
C THR A 406 14.99 -52.72 -23.74
N LYS A 407 15.03 -52.72 -22.41
CA LYS A 407 14.50 -53.81 -21.54
C LYS A 407 14.78 -53.59 -20.04
N ASN A 408 13.70 -53.66 -19.26
CA ASN A 408 13.68 -54.06 -17.85
C ASN A 408 14.57 -55.27 -17.56
N VAL A 409 15.28 -55.27 -16.42
CA VAL A 409 15.32 -56.39 -15.46
C VAL A 409 15.56 -55.83 -14.05
N GLU A 410 14.63 -56.14 -13.16
CA GLU A 410 14.71 -56.05 -11.70
C GLU A 410 15.63 -57.17 -11.16
N SER A 411 16.45 -56.95 -10.13
CA SER A 411 16.41 -57.76 -8.89
C SER A 411 17.47 -57.36 -7.87
N ALA A 412 17.06 -57.51 -6.61
CA ALA A 412 17.76 -57.23 -5.36
C ALA A 412 18.80 -58.29 -4.96
N GLY A 413 19.65 -57.95 -3.97
CA GLY A 413 20.37 -58.91 -3.12
C GLY A 413 21.75 -58.48 -2.60
N ASP A 414 21.78 -57.65 -1.55
CA ASP A 414 22.44 -57.80 -0.21
C ASP A 414 23.58 -58.87 -0.01
N PRO A 415 24.40 -58.81 1.07
CA PRO A 415 25.25 -57.76 1.68
C PRO A 415 26.69 -58.28 2.02
N ASP A 416 27.34 -57.68 3.03
CA ASP A 416 28.57 -58.05 3.78
C ASP A 416 29.92 -57.59 3.17
N SER A 417 30.86 -56.97 3.89
CA SER A 417 31.06 -56.87 5.35
C SER A 417 32.14 -55.83 5.72
N GLU A 418 32.01 -55.29 6.94
CA GLU A 418 33.07 -54.88 7.89
C GLU A 418 33.94 -53.64 7.56
N ASN A 419 34.22 -52.69 8.47
CA ASN A 419 34.43 -52.85 9.91
C ASN A 419 34.40 -51.49 10.66
N VAL A 420 33.56 -51.40 11.70
CA VAL A 420 33.82 -50.96 13.09
C VAL A 420 34.45 -49.59 13.41
N GLY A 421 33.74 -48.83 14.26
CA GLY A 421 34.38 -48.06 15.35
C GLY A 421 33.67 -46.81 15.88
N GLU A 422 32.63 -47.01 16.71
CA GLU A 422 32.17 -46.12 17.82
C GLU A 422 33.35 -45.52 18.66
N ALA A 423 33.28 -44.45 19.45
CA ALA A 423 32.22 -43.55 19.93
C ALA A 423 32.88 -42.35 20.65
N VAL A 424 32.18 -41.21 20.61
CA VAL A 424 31.99 -40.08 21.55
C VAL A 424 32.85 -39.98 22.84
N ALA A 425 33.48 -38.82 23.08
CA ALA A 425 33.14 -37.85 24.16
C ALA A 425 34.32 -36.99 24.72
N GLU A 426 34.06 -35.68 24.75
CA GLU A 426 34.42 -34.64 25.75
C GLU A 426 35.76 -33.87 25.76
N ASP A 427 35.56 -32.55 25.64
CA ASP A 427 36.11 -31.40 26.38
C ASP A 427 37.57 -30.94 26.17
N GLY A 428 37.71 -29.61 26.23
CA GLY A 428 38.80 -28.84 25.66
C GLY A 428 40.05 -28.73 26.51
N THR A 429 41.12 -28.25 25.87
CA THR A 429 42.23 -27.48 26.46
C THR A 429 43.10 -26.98 25.30
N GLU A 430 43.32 -25.66 25.26
CA GLU A 430 44.31 -24.99 24.42
C GLU A 430 45.72 -25.57 24.64
N SER A 431 46.43 -25.87 23.55
CA SER A 431 47.90 -25.77 23.51
C SER A 431 48.35 -25.75 22.05
N GLY A 432 49.09 -24.70 21.69
CA GLY A 432 49.61 -24.48 20.36
C GLY A 432 50.41 -25.65 19.79
N ALA A 433 50.15 -25.92 18.52
CA ALA A 433 50.97 -26.70 17.63
C ALA A 433 51.19 -25.88 16.35
N ASP A 434 52.45 -25.81 15.92
CA ASP A 434 52.92 -25.19 14.69
C ASP A 434 52.30 -25.92 13.49
N ASP A 435 51.13 -25.48 13.02
CA ASP A 435 50.62 -25.86 11.70
C ASP A 435 51.28 -24.96 10.65
N GLY A 436 51.84 -25.61 9.63
CA GLY A 436 52.47 -24.92 8.51
C GLY A 436 51.49 -24.03 7.74
N PRO A 437 51.96 -23.25 6.75
CA PRO A 437 51.07 -22.41 5.96
C PRO A 437 50.01 -23.27 5.27
N ILE A 438 48.74 -22.93 5.47
CA ILE A 438 47.60 -23.54 4.79
C ILE A 438 47.24 -22.71 3.55
N GLU A 439 46.55 -23.34 2.60
CA GLU A 439 46.00 -22.68 1.41
C GLU A 439 44.48 -22.78 1.44
N PHE A 440 43.80 -21.65 1.20
CA PHE A 440 42.35 -21.58 1.12
C PHE A 440 41.95 -20.85 -0.16
N THR A 441 41.23 -21.55 -1.04
CA THR A 441 40.70 -21.00 -2.30
C THR A 441 39.21 -20.82 -2.17
N GLY A 442 38.71 -19.63 -2.47
CA GLY A 442 37.28 -19.34 -2.44
C GLY A 442 36.94 -18.05 -3.17
N THR A 443 35.65 -17.80 -3.32
CA THR A 443 35.13 -16.55 -3.85
C THR A 443 35.10 -15.50 -2.73
N VAL A 444 35.55 -14.29 -3.04
CA VAL A 444 35.50 -13.14 -2.13
C VAL A 444 34.05 -12.74 -1.90
N VAL A 445 33.52 -13.03 -0.72
CA VAL A 445 32.17 -12.63 -0.27
C VAL A 445 32.19 -11.37 0.60
N GLN A 446 33.37 -10.93 1.01
CA GLN A 446 33.61 -9.64 1.65
C GLN A 446 34.99 -9.12 1.25
N ALA A 447 35.05 -7.96 0.61
CA ALA A 447 36.30 -7.33 0.16
C ALA A 447 36.88 -6.28 1.15
N SER A 448 36.18 -6.03 2.26
CA SER A 448 36.61 -5.14 3.35
C SER A 448 37.49 -5.88 4.35
N ASP A 449 38.35 -5.17 5.08
CA ASP A 449 39.28 -5.76 6.06
C ASP A 449 38.55 -6.31 7.32
N PRO A 450 38.64 -7.61 7.66
CA PRO A 450 39.34 -8.70 6.96
C PRO A 450 38.52 -9.28 5.79
N VAL A 451 39.22 -9.65 4.70
CA VAL A 451 38.60 -10.25 3.50
C VAL A 451 37.97 -11.59 3.89
N VAL A 452 36.82 -11.94 3.32
CA VAL A 452 36.18 -13.26 3.57
C VAL A 452 36.08 -14.03 2.27
N LEU A 453 36.62 -15.25 2.28
CA LEU A 453 36.55 -16.21 1.17
C LEU A 453 35.56 -17.32 1.51
N ASP A 454 34.76 -17.74 0.53
CA ASP A 454 33.85 -18.88 0.64
C ASP A 454 34.19 -19.91 -0.45
N ASN A 455 34.39 -21.17 -0.06
CA ASN A 455 34.67 -22.27 -0.99
C ASN A 455 33.42 -23.14 -1.30
N GLY A 456 32.25 -22.72 -0.81
CA GLY A 456 30.97 -23.40 -0.93
C GLY A 456 30.69 -24.44 0.17
N SER A 457 31.65 -24.72 1.05
CA SER A 457 31.48 -25.59 2.22
C SER A 457 31.84 -24.89 3.53
N GLU A 458 32.81 -23.97 3.50
CA GLU A 458 33.33 -23.26 4.66
C GLU A 458 33.70 -21.83 4.26
N THR A 459 33.65 -20.90 5.22
CA THR A 459 34.14 -19.53 5.05
C THR A 459 35.44 -19.31 5.83
N MET A 460 36.35 -18.53 5.24
CA MET A 460 37.65 -18.20 5.83
C MET A 460 37.85 -16.69 5.85
N ARG A 461 38.12 -16.14 7.04
CA ARG A 461 38.59 -14.75 7.18
C ARG A 461 40.06 -14.69 6.82
N VAL A 462 40.43 -13.76 5.96
CA VAL A 462 41.77 -13.59 5.41
C VAL A 462 42.23 -12.16 5.65
N GLU A 463 43.34 -12.00 6.38
CA GLU A 463 44.06 -10.73 6.43
C GLU A 463 45.05 -10.70 5.27
N THR A 464 44.88 -9.74 4.36
CA THR A 464 45.76 -9.57 3.20
C THR A 464 45.93 -8.10 2.85
N ALA A 465 47.14 -7.73 2.42
CA ALA A 465 47.43 -6.39 1.92
C ALA A 465 47.04 -6.19 0.44
N SER A 466 46.55 -7.25 -0.22
CA SER A 466 46.10 -7.21 -1.61
C SER A 466 44.70 -6.61 -1.72
N THR A 467 44.47 -5.76 -2.72
CA THR A 467 43.13 -5.26 -3.04
C THR A 467 42.32 -6.35 -3.72
N THR A 468 41.21 -6.75 -3.11
CA THR A 468 40.30 -7.80 -3.62
C THR A 468 38.96 -7.20 -4.05
N HIS A 469 38.26 -7.83 -4.99
CA HIS A 469 36.92 -7.42 -5.40
C HIS A 469 35.88 -8.47 -5.00
N LEU A 470 34.66 -8.02 -4.68
CA LEU A 470 33.56 -8.94 -4.39
C LEU A 470 33.27 -9.83 -5.62
N GLY A 471 33.15 -11.14 -5.41
CA GLY A 471 32.94 -12.13 -6.46
C GLY A 471 34.22 -12.64 -7.15
N GLU A 472 35.40 -12.13 -6.80
CA GLU A 472 36.70 -12.62 -7.30
C GLU A 472 37.05 -13.98 -6.68
N GLU A 473 37.48 -14.96 -7.48
CA GLU A 473 38.02 -16.23 -6.95
C GLU A 473 39.50 -16.04 -6.62
N LEU A 474 39.88 -16.32 -5.37
CA LEU A 474 41.18 -15.98 -4.83
C LEU A 474 41.73 -17.14 -3.98
N THR A 475 43.02 -17.41 -4.11
CA THR A 475 43.72 -18.37 -3.25
C THR A 475 44.63 -17.65 -2.27
N ALA A 476 44.33 -17.75 -0.98
CA ALA A 476 45.12 -17.18 0.10
C ALA A 476 45.97 -18.26 0.79
N ARG A 477 47.26 -17.99 0.96
CA ARG A 477 48.20 -18.89 1.62
C ARG A 477 48.83 -18.23 2.83
N GLY A 478 48.73 -18.88 4.00
CA GLY A 478 49.11 -18.23 5.25
C GLY A 478 48.96 -19.10 6.50
N ARG A 479 49.16 -18.50 7.67
CA ARG A 479 48.97 -19.18 8.96
C ARG A 479 47.62 -18.79 9.57
N VAL A 480 46.89 -19.75 10.11
CA VAL A 480 45.64 -19.46 10.82
C VAL A 480 45.92 -19.17 12.28
N THR A 481 45.49 -17.99 12.75
CA THR A 481 45.49 -17.60 14.15
C THR A 481 44.06 -17.24 14.54
N GLU A 482 43.51 -17.87 15.58
CA GLU A 482 42.16 -17.58 16.10
C GLU A 482 41.05 -17.60 15.03
N GLY A 483 41.16 -18.50 14.04
CA GLY A 483 40.16 -18.65 12.96
C GLY A 483 40.29 -17.64 11.81
N THR A 484 41.38 -16.85 11.78
CA THR A 484 41.71 -15.91 10.70
C THR A 484 43.03 -16.31 10.05
N LEU A 485 43.06 -16.38 8.72
CA LEU A 485 44.23 -16.71 7.91
C LEU A 485 45.00 -15.41 7.60
N ASP A 486 46.18 -15.26 8.20
CA ASP A 486 47.13 -14.18 7.87
C ASP A 486 47.90 -14.59 6.61
N ALA A 487 47.56 -14.00 5.46
CA ALA A 487 48.05 -14.42 4.15
C ALA A 487 49.39 -13.77 3.80
N ASP A 488 50.44 -14.58 3.72
CA ASP A 488 51.75 -14.19 3.21
C ASP A 488 51.75 -14.03 1.67
N GLU A 489 50.89 -14.80 0.98
CA GLU A 489 50.77 -14.81 -0.48
C GLU A 489 49.29 -14.94 -0.90
N VAL A 490 48.91 -14.21 -1.96
CA VAL A 490 47.58 -14.23 -2.57
C VAL A 490 47.74 -14.34 -4.10
N PHE A 491 47.05 -15.29 -4.73
CA PHE A 491 47.14 -15.59 -6.16
C PHE A 491 45.80 -15.78 -6.84
#